data_AF-A0A5N0GCW3-F1
#
_entry.id   AF-A0A5N0GCW3-F1
#
_cell.length_a   1.000
_cell.length_b   1.000
_cell.length_c   1.000
_cell.angle_alpha   90.00
_cell.angle_beta   90.00
_cell.angle_gamma   90.00
#
_symmetry.space_group_name_H-M   'P 1'
#
loop_
_entity.id
_entity.type
_entity.pdbx_description
1 polymer ?
#
loop_
_entity_poly.entity_id
_entity_poly.type
_entity_poly.pdbx_seq_one_letter_code
_entity_poly.pdbx_strand_id
1 'polypeptide(L)'
;GVDPAVPDGLRAVRFQRALGLWPIYEEVVTHQPPRLIEYRTIRGPVRNHLGRLELSPASAGTRLVYLITFDTPFGLPGRLLAAGLAATWRHWSLPRLRRRCALPAHPAAPTETKFRSLS
;
A
#
# COMPACT_ATOMS: atom_id res chain seq x y z
N GLY A 1 -5.80 -10.23 8.50
CA GLY A 1 -6.96 -9.96 7.64
C GLY A 1 -8.16 -10.73 8.16
N VAL A 2 -9.34 -10.49 7.58
CA VAL A 2 -10.54 -11.32 7.85
C VAL A 2 -10.41 -12.75 7.33
N ASP A 3 -9.60 -12.94 6.29
CA ASP A 3 -9.33 -14.24 5.68
C ASP A 3 -7.90 -14.70 6.05
N PRO A 4 -7.73 -15.83 6.75
CA PRO A 4 -6.42 -16.40 7.05
C PRO A 4 -5.57 -16.75 5.82
N ALA A 5 -6.20 -17.07 4.68
CA ALA A 5 -5.51 -17.34 3.43
C ALA A 5 -4.95 -16.06 2.78
N VAL A 6 -5.49 -14.90 3.17
CA VAL A 6 -5.07 -13.57 2.69
C VAL A 6 -4.76 -12.69 3.91
N PRO A 7 -3.64 -12.97 4.62
CA PRO A 7 -3.34 -12.32 5.90
C PRO A 7 -3.23 -10.79 5.78
N ASP A 8 -2.75 -10.30 4.64
CA ASP A 8 -2.60 -8.88 4.30
C ASP A 8 -3.85 -8.26 3.63
N GLY A 9 -4.97 -8.99 3.61
CA GLY A 9 -6.21 -8.58 2.96
C GLY A 9 -7.06 -7.62 3.78
N LEU A 10 -8.37 -7.60 3.50
CA LEU A 10 -9.33 -6.72 4.17
C LEU A 10 -9.23 -6.82 5.71
N ARG A 11 -9.27 -5.66 6.40
CA ARG A 11 -9.09 -5.47 7.84
C ARG A 11 -7.75 -5.94 8.40
N ALA A 12 -6.74 -6.21 7.57
CA ALA A 12 -5.38 -6.40 8.05
C ALA A 12 -4.87 -5.11 8.69
N VAL A 13 -4.30 -5.22 9.90
CA VAL A 13 -3.64 -4.12 10.59
C VAL A 13 -2.14 -4.27 10.43
N ARG A 14 -1.48 -3.20 10.00
CA ARG A 14 -0.04 -3.17 9.73
C ARG A 14 0.63 -2.12 10.59
N PHE A 15 1.83 -2.45 11.07
CA PHE A 15 2.70 -1.50 11.75
C PHE A 15 3.76 -0.98 10.78
N GLN A 16 3.95 0.34 10.75
CA GLN A 16 4.95 1.00 9.93
C GLN A 16 5.62 2.16 10.69
N ARG A 17 6.73 2.64 10.15
CA ARG A 17 7.40 3.85 10.63
C ARG A 17 7.37 4.93 9.54
N ALA A 18 6.52 5.94 9.70
CA ALA A 18 6.53 7.10 8.81
C ALA A 18 7.87 7.82 8.90
N LEU A 19 8.45 8.08 7.74
CA LEU A 19 9.76 8.72 7.60
C LEU A 19 10.86 8.01 8.43
N GLY A 20 10.67 6.71 8.74
CA GLY A 20 11.57 5.94 9.60
C GLY A 20 11.53 6.31 11.09
N LEU A 21 10.68 7.26 11.50
CA LEU A 21 10.70 7.82 12.85
C LEU A 21 9.40 7.49 13.61
N TRP A 22 8.25 7.92 13.07
CA TRP A 22 6.98 7.89 13.80
C TRP A 22 6.22 6.58 13.61
N PRO A 23 5.78 5.92 14.70
CA PRO A 23 4.97 4.70 14.59
C PRO A 23 3.60 5.02 14.00
N ILE A 24 3.20 4.25 12.99
CA ILE A 24 1.88 4.32 12.36
C ILE A 24 1.27 2.92 12.34
N TYR A 25 -0.02 2.87 12.65
CA TYR A 25 -0.87 1.71 12.46
C TYR A 25 -1.89 2.01 11.37
N GLU A 26 -1.98 1.10 10.41
CA GLU A 26 -2.89 1.21 9.26
C GLU A 26 -3.78 -0.01 9.18
N GLU A 27 -5.05 0.21 8.88
CA GLU A 27 -6.01 -0.85 8.59
C GLU A 27 -6.33 -0.84 7.10
N VAL A 28 -6.26 -2.00 6.44
CA VAL A 28 -6.68 -2.18 5.05
C VAL A 28 -8.21 -2.14 4.98
N VAL A 29 -8.77 -1.16 4.26
CA VAL A 29 -10.21 -0.94 4.12
C VAL A 29 -10.75 -1.38 2.76
N THR A 30 -9.90 -1.56 1.75
CA THR A 30 -10.25 -2.18 0.47
C THR A 30 -9.07 -2.98 -0.04
N HIS A 31 -9.33 -4.19 -0.52
CA HIS A 31 -8.32 -5.12 -1.03
C HIS A 31 -8.87 -5.87 -2.24
N GLN A 32 -8.43 -5.48 -3.44
CA GLN A 32 -8.82 -6.08 -4.71
C GLN A 32 -7.57 -6.41 -5.53
N PRO A 33 -6.91 -7.55 -5.27
CA PRO A 33 -5.72 -7.95 -6.01
C PRO A 33 -5.99 -8.18 -7.50
N PRO A 34 -5.03 -7.88 -8.40
CA PRO A 34 -3.79 -7.14 -8.17
C PRO A 34 -3.94 -5.62 -8.36
N ARG A 35 -5.17 -5.09 -8.31
CA ARG A 35 -5.51 -3.76 -8.84
C ARG A 35 -5.53 -2.65 -7.81
N LEU A 36 -6.09 -2.89 -6.64
CA LEU A 36 -6.40 -1.83 -5.69
C LEU A 36 -6.16 -2.27 -4.25
N ILE A 37 -5.49 -1.41 -3.49
CA ILE A 37 -5.49 -1.47 -2.03
C ILE A 37 -5.72 -0.07 -1.47
N GLU A 38 -6.62 0.01 -0.48
CA GLU A 38 -6.87 1.23 0.28
C GLU A 38 -6.71 0.93 1.75
N TYR A 39 -6.18 1.90 2.49
CA TYR A 39 -5.98 1.78 3.91
C TYR A 39 -6.17 3.12 4.60
N ARG A 40 -6.57 3.06 5.87
CA ARG A 40 -6.66 4.23 6.74
C ARG A 40 -5.71 4.10 7.92
N THR A 41 -5.18 5.21 8.38
CA THR A 41 -4.47 5.24 9.66
C THR A 41 -5.44 5.17 10.82
N ILE A 42 -5.24 4.19 11.69
CA ILE A 42 -5.97 4.04 12.95
C ILE A 42 -5.20 4.68 14.13
N ARG A 43 -3.88 4.80 14.01
CA ARG A 43 -3.01 5.51 14.97
C ARG A 43 -1.80 6.08 14.25
N GLY A 44 -1.53 7.38 14.39
CA GLY A 44 -0.41 8.05 13.74
C GLY A 44 -0.39 9.56 13.99
N PRO A 45 0.56 10.28 13.39
CA PRO A 45 0.77 11.71 13.63
C PRO A 45 -0.27 12.61 12.94
N VAL A 46 -0.97 12.08 11.93
CA VAL A 46 -1.99 12.80 11.15
C VAL A 46 -3.35 12.12 11.31
N ARG A 47 -4.42 12.92 11.29
CA ARG A 47 -5.80 12.43 11.36
C ARG A 47 -6.36 12.21 9.96
N ASN A 48 -7.38 11.36 9.86
CA ASN A 48 -8.09 11.07 8.61
C ASN A 48 -7.16 10.72 7.42
N HIS A 49 -6.03 10.07 7.72
CA HIS A 49 -5.08 9.65 6.69
C HIS A 49 -5.59 8.41 5.97
N LEU A 50 -5.86 8.57 4.67
CA LEU A 50 -6.26 7.52 3.74
C LEU A 50 -5.24 7.44 2.62
N GLY A 51 -4.69 6.25 2.41
CA GLY A 51 -3.85 5.93 1.26
C GLY A 51 -4.57 5.00 0.30
N ARG A 52 -4.50 5.31 -0.99
CA ARG A 52 -5.05 4.51 -2.10
C ARG A 52 -3.95 4.23 -3.10
N LEU A 53 -3.68 2.95 -3.35
CA LEU A 53 -2.76 2.50 -4.39
C LEU A 53 -3.55 1.76 -5.46
N GLU A 54 -3.50 2.28 -6.68
CA GLU A 54 -4.16 1.69 -7.84
C GLU A 54 -3.13 1.34 -8.92
N LEU A 55 -3.23 0.11 -9.42
CA LEU A 55 -2.33 -0.47 -10.42
C LEU A 55 -3.08 -0.74 -11.72
N SER A 56 -2.59 -0.12 -12.79
CA SER A 56 -3.10 -0.32 -14.16
C SER A 56 -1.96 -0.72 -15.10
N PRO A 57 -2.24 -1.49 -16.17
CA PRO A 57 -1.25 -1.76 -17.21
C PRO A 57 -0.84 -0.46 -17.89
N ALA A 58 0.42 -0.34 -18.29
CA ALA A 58 0.93 0.75 -19.10
C ALA A 58 1.56 0.21 -20.39
N SER A 59 1.85 1.08 -21.36
CA SER A 59 2.53 0.70 -22.60
C SER A 59 3.87 -0.01 -22.35
N ALA A 60 4.56 0.34 -21.25
CA ALA A 60 5.67 -0.40 -20.70
C ALA A 60 5.52 -0.51 -19.18
N GLY A 61 5.41 -1.74 -18.67
CA GLY A 61 5.29 -2.03 -17.24
C GLY A 61 3.93 -1.68 -16.64
N THR A 62 3.94 -1.20 -15.40
CA THR A 62 2.74 -0.94 -14.59
C THR A 62 2.68 0.53 -14.18
N ARG A 63 1.52 1.16 -14.38
CA ARG A 63 1.23 2.48 -13.81
C ARG A 63 0.72 2.32 -12.39
N LEU A 64 1.42 2.93 -11.45
CA LEU A 64 0.98 3.08 -10.05
C LEU A 64 0.45 4.51 -9.85
N VAL A 65 -0.82 4.62 -9.50
CA VAL A 65 -1.42 5.85 -8.97
C VAL A 65 -1.50 5.71 -7.46
N TYR A 66 -0.69 6.50 -6.75
CA TYR A 66 -0.67 6.51 -5.29
C TYR A 66 -1.20 7.85 -4.78
N LEU A 67 -2.41 7.83 -4.23
CA LEU A 67 -3.07 8.98 -3.65
C LEU A 67 -3.02 8.89 -2.13
N ILE A 68 -2.67 10.00 -1.49
CA ILE A 68 -2.67 10.15 -0.03
C ILE A 68 -3.49 11.38 0.31
N THR A 69 -4.46 11.21 1.20
CA THR A 69 -5.26 12.30 1.78
C THR A 69 -5.12 12.26 3.29
N PHE A 70 -5.12 13.41 3.95
CA PHE A 70 -4.99 13.55 5.40
C PHE A 70 -5.41 14.94 5.85
N ASP A 71 -5.79 15.05 7.11
CA ASP A 71 -5.95 16.34 7.76
C ASP A 71 -4.61 16.90 8.20
N THR A 72 -4.45 18.20 8.01
CA THR A 72 -3.23 18.91 8.40
C THR A 72 -3.33 19.29 9.87
N PRO A 73 -2.33 18.95 10.71
CA PRO A 73 -2.30 19.40 12.09
C PRO A 73 -2.37 20.93 12.17
N PHE A 74 -3.04 21.44 13.19
CA PHE A 74 -3.09 22.88 13.46
C PHE A 74 -1.66 23.45 13.59
N GLY A 75 -1.33 24.46 12.79
CA GLY A 75 -0.01 25.09 12.78
C GLY A 75 1.00 24.50 11.79
N LEU A 76 0.71 23.39 11.10
CA LEU A 76 1.56 22.87 10.03
C LEU A 76 0.96 23.20 8.65
N PRO A 77 1.68 23.92 7.77
CA PRO A 77 1.19 24.15 6.41
C PRO A 77 1.08 22.81 5.67
N GLY A 78 -0.13 22.41 5.31
CA GLY A 78 -0.38 21.12 4.66
C GLY A 78 0.46 20.86 3.41
N ARG A 79 0.74 21.92 2.66
CA ARG A 79 1.60 21.89 1.47
C ARG A 79 3.04 21.46 1.82
N LEU A 80 3.57 21.87 2.97
CA LEU A 80 4.90 21.45 3.41
C LEU A 80 4.94 19.97 3.79
N LEU A 81 3.92 19.48 4.50
CA LEU A 81 3.81 18.05 4.82
C LEU A 81 3.67 17.20 3.55
N ALA A 82 2.82 17.61 2.61
CA ALA A 82 2.67 16.95 1.32
C ALA A 82 3.97 16.96 0.51
N ALA A 83 4.70 18.09 0.49
CA ALA A 83 5.98 18.18 -0.19
C ALA A 83 7.04 17.27 0.45
N GLY A 84 7.09 17.19 1.78
CA GLY A 84 7.98 16.28 2.51
C GLY A 84 7.71 14.82 2.16
N LEU A 85 6.44 14.39 2.18
CA LEU A 85 6.03 13.04 1.79
C LEU A 85 6.41 12.73 0.33
N ALA A 86 6.14 13.67 -0.59
CA ALA A 86 6.50 13.52 -2.00
C ALA A 86 8.03 13.41 -2.19
N ALA A 87 8.80 14.21 -1.45
CA ALA A 87 10.26 14.16 -1.50
C ALA A 87 10.78 12.81 -0.98
N THR A 88 10.32 12.33 0.18
CA THR A 88 10.72 11.03 0.71
C THR A 88 10.35 9.89 -0.25
N TRP A 89 9.14 9.93 -0.83
CA TRP A 89 8.73 8.94 -1.83
C TRP A 89 9.68 8.92 -3.03
N ARG A 90 9.97 10.08 -3.62
CA ARG A 90 10.83 10.20 -4.82
C ARG A 90 12.26 9.74 -4.58
N HIS A 91 12.83 10.10 -3.43
CA HIS A 91 14.26 9.88 -3.17
C HIS A 91 14.55 8.49 -2.56
N TRP A 92 13.60 7.89 -1.82
CA TRP A 92 13.86 6.69 -1.02
C TRP A 92 12.96 5.52 -1.44
N SER A 93 11.64 5.73 -1.47
CA SER A 93 10.68 4.65 -1.71
C SER A 93 10.63 4.20 -3.17
N LEU A 94 10.56 5.14 -4.11
CA LEU A 94 10.44 4.85 -5.54
C LEU A 94 11.66 4.11 -6.11
N PRO A 95 12.92 4.48 -5.80
CA PRO A 95 14.07 3.71 -6.26
C PRO A 95 14.09 2.28 -5.71
N ARG A 96 13.72 2.09 -4.44
CA ARG A 96 13.61 0.75 -3.82
C ARG A 96 12.51 -0.08 -4.47
N LEU A 97 11.35 0.50 -4.74
CA LEU A 97 10.25 -0.14 -5.44
C LEU A 97 10.70 -0.58 -6.85
N ARG A 98 11.32 0.33 -7.62
CA ARG A 98 11.84 0.03 -8.96
C ARG A 98 12.83 -1.12 -8.95
N ARG A 99 13.77 -1.15 -7.98
CA ARG A 99 14.71 -2.26 -7.82
C ARG A 99 14.01 -3.59 -7.57
N ARG A 100 12.98 -3.60 -6.70
CA ARG A 100 12.21 -4.82 -6.42
C ARG A 100 11.40 -5.30 -7.61
N CYS A 101 10.84 -4.39 -8.40
CA CYS A 101 10.09 -4.72 -9.61
C CYS A 101 10.98 -5.11 -10.79
N ALA A 102 12.25 -4.72 -10.79
CA ALA A 102 13.23 -5.13 -11.80
C ALA A 102 13.78 -6.55 -11.56
N LEU A 103 13.59 -7.11 -10.36
CA LEU A 103 13.87 -8.52 -10.12
C LEU A 103 12.85 -9.38 -10.87
N PRO A 104 13.25 -10.55 -11.41
CA PRO A 104 12.32 -11.46 -12.04
C PRO A 104 11.20 -11.78 -11.04
N ALA A 105 9.96 -11.71 -11.52
CA ALA A 105 8.81 -12.10 -10.72
C ALA A 105 9.02 -13.55 -10.26
N HIS A 106 8.91 -13.80 -8.96
CA HIS A 106 8.86 -15.16 -8.47
C HIS A 106 7.64 -15.82 -9.14
N PRO A 107 7.78 -17.02 -9.75
CA PRO A 107 6.65 -17.69 -10.36
C PRO A 107 5.53 -17.79 -9.31
N ALA A 108 4.36 -17.25 -9.65
CA ALA A 108 3.19 -17.39 -8.81
C ALA A 108 2.97 -18.90 -8.58
N ALA A 109 2.79 -19.31 -7.32
CA ALA A 109 2.47 -20.69 -7.01
C ALA A 109 1.24 -21.09 -7.84
N PRO A 110 1.29 -22.22 -8.56
CA PRO A 110 0.17 -22.66 -9.38
C PRO A 110 -1.07 -22.80 -8.49
N THR A 111 -2.17 -22.19 -8.91
CA THR A 111 -3.48 -22.40 -8.30
C THR A 111 -3.89 -23.85 -8.57
N GLU A 112 -3.57 -24.76 -7.64
CA GLU A 112 -3.97 -26.15 -7.71
C GLU A 112 -5.50 -26.24 -7.53
N THR A 113 -6.22 -26.08 -8.64
CA THR A 113 -7.66 -26.38 -8.69
C THR A 113 -7.82 -27.89 -8.66
N LYS A 114 -7.83 -28.45 -7.45
CA LYS A 114 -8.07 -29.88 -7.26
C LYS A 114 -9.55 -30.16 -7.45
N PHE A 115 -9.95 -30.49 -8.68
CA PHE A 115 -11.25 -31.09 -8.96
C PHE A 115 -11.32 -32.44 -8.24
N ARG A 116 -12.04 -32.53 -7.13
CA ARG A 116 -12.43 -33.82 -6.53
C ARG A 116 -13.65 -34.32 -7.30
N SER A 117 -13.43 -35.28 -8.20
CA SER A 117 -14.51 -36.16 -8.67
C SER A 117 -14.90 -37.07 -7.50
N LEU A 118 -16.14 -36.96 -7.03
CA LEU A 118 -16.74 -37.98 -6.18
C LEU A 118 -17.27 -39.07 -7.12
N SER A 119 -16.71 -40.26 -6.98
CA SER A 119 -17.28 -41.51 -7.49
C SER A 119 -17.95 -42.24 -6.34
#